data_AF-A0A7X8ZDA1-F1
#
_entry.id   AF-A0A7X8ZDA1-F1
#
_cell.length_a   1.000
_cell.length_b   1.000
_cell.length_c   1.000
_cell.angle_alpha   90.00
_cell.angle_beta   90.00
_cell.angle_gamma   90.00
#
_symmetry.space_group_name_H-M   'P 1'
#
loop_
_entity.id
_entity.type
_entity.pdbx_description
1 polymer ?
#
loop_
_entity_poly.entity_id
_entity_poly.type
_entity_poly.pdbx_seq_one_letter_code
_entity_poly.pdbx_strand_id
1 'polypeptide(L)' 'QWAAGSGDDASPYFRIFNPVTQAKKFDPEDVYIRRWIPEYGTPDYPAPIVDLKSTRQDALDAYAAIKESHEQR' A
#
# COMPACT_ATOMS: atom_id res chain seq x y z
N GLN A 1 3.91 -2.07 -13.78
CA GLN A 1 2.98 -1.25 -14.58
C GLN A 1 1.59 -1.24 -13.92
N TRP A 2 0.85 -2.34 -13.89
CA TRP A 2 -0.50 -2.41 -13.28
C TRP A 2 -0.60 -1.89 -11.83
N ALA A 3 0.24 -2.40 -10.92
CA ALA A 3 0.22 -1.99 -9.50
C ALA A 3 0.71 -0.55 -9.27
N ALA A 4 1.49 -0.01 -10.20
CA ALA A 4 1.99 1.36 -10.14
C ALA A 4 0.97 2.38 -10.69
N GLY A 5 -0.20 1.93 -11.16
CA GLY A 5 -1.20 2.78 -11.78
C GLY A 5 -0.83 3.29 -13.16
N SER A 6 0.13 2.65 -13.84
CA SER A 6 0.60 3.02 -15.18
C SER A 6 0.22 1.93 -16.20
N GLY A 7 -0.42 2.29 -17.31
CA GLY A 7 -0.79 1.37 -18.41
C GLY A 7 -2.29 1.24 -18.62
N ASP A 8 -2.68 0.51 -19.67
CA ASP A 8 -4.06 0.50 -20.22
C ASP A 8 -5.10 -0.20 -19.33
N ASP A 9 -4.68 -1.21 -18.56
CA ASP A 9 -5.52 -1.91 -17.56
C ASP A 9 -5.08 -1.60 -16.12
N ALA A 10 -4.37 -0.50 -15.91
CA ALA A 10 -3.80 -0.22 -14.60
C ALA A 10 -4.88 0.11 -13.58
N SER A 11 -4.67 -0.36 -12.36
CA SER A 11 -5.46 0.08 -11.22
C SER A 11 -5.37 1.62 -11.08
N PRO A 12 -6.48 2.34 -10.85
CA PRO A 12 -6.41 3.80 -10.70
C PRO A 12 -5.40 4.23 -9.64
N TYR A 13 -4.66 5.31 -9.87
CA TYR A 13 -3.57 5.78 -9.01
C TYR A 13 -3.99 6.02 -7.54
N PHE A 14 -5.23 6.43 -7.29
CA PHE A 14 -5.77 6.65 -5.95
C PHE A 14 -6.08 5.34 -5.20
N ARG A 15 -6.01 4.19 -5.88
CA ARG A 15 -6.20 2.87 -5.28
C ARG A 15 -4.92 2.42 -4.57
N ILE A 16 -4.66 3.04 -3.44
CA ILE A 16 -3.58 2.66 -2.52
C ILE A 16 -4.12 1.61 -1.55
N PHE A 17 -3.60 0.39 -1.61
CA PHE A 17 -4.01 -0.71 -0.73
C PHE A 17 -3.47 -0.52 0.69
N ASN A 18 -4.32 -0.77 1.69
CA ASN A 18 -3.89 -0.87 3.08
C ASN A 18 -3.49 -2.33 3.38
N PRO A 19 -2.21 -2.61 3.71
CA PRO A 19 -1.73 -3.98 3.89
C PRO A 19 -2.45 -4.73 5.00
N VAL A 20 -2.87 -4.04 6.07
CA VAL A 20 -3.58 -4.64 7.21
C VAL A 20 -4.98 -5.08 6.81
N THR A 21 -5.72 -4.26 6.05
CA THR A 21 -7.08 -4.65 5.62
C THR A 21 -7.06 -5.70 4.51
N GLN A 22 -6.02 -5.71 3.67
CA GLN A 22 -5.81 -6.79 2.70
C GLN A 22 -5.52 -8.12 3.42
N ALA A 23 -4.63 -8.13 4.41
CA ALA A 23 -4.35 -9.33 5.21
C ALA A 23 -5.63 -9.88 5.86
N LYS A 24 -6.39 -9.04 6.59
CA LYS A 24 -7.65 -9.46 7.21
C LYS A 24 -8.69 -10.03 6.24
N LYS A 25 -8.69 -9.55 4.99
CA LYS A 25 -9.64 -9.98 3.97
C LYS A 25 -9.26 -11.33 3.35
N PHE A 26 -7.97 -11.57 3.12
CA PHE A 26 -7.49 -12.70 2.33
C PHE A 26 -6.76 -13.78 3.14
N ASP A 27 -6.35 -13.47 4.36
CA ASP A 27 -5.74 -14.38 5.33
C ASP A 27 -6.26 -14.07 6.75
N PRO A 28 -7.56 -14.28 7.01
CA PRO A 28 -8.20 -13.88 8.28
C PRO A 28 -7.63 -14.61 9.51
N GLU A 29 -6.99 -15.77 9.31
CA GLU A 29 -6.39 -16.59 10.36
C GLU A 29 -4.86 -16.44 10.42
N ASP A 30 -4.27 -15.54 9.64
CA ASP A 30 -2.82 -15.33 9.50
C ASP A 30 -2.04 -16.63 9.13
N VAL A 31 -2.67 -17.60 8.47
CA VAL A 31 -2.08 -18.91 8.17
C VAL A 31 -0.91 -18.75 7.20
N TYR A 32 -1.10 -17.93 6.16
CA TYR A 32 -0.05 -17.64 5.20
C TYR A 32 1.04 -16.78 5.84
N ILE A 33 0.66 -15.74 6.59
CA ILE A 33 1.62 -14.86 7.26
C ILE A 33 2.52 -15.65 8.22
N ARG A 34 1.96 -16.45 9.12
CA ARG A 34 2.72 -17.23 10.12
C ARG A 34 3.59 -18.32 9.51
N ARG A 35 3.22 -18.84 8.34
CA ARG A 35 4.05 -19.81 7.60
C ARG A 35 5.37 -19.18 7.14
N TRP A 36 5.36 -17.91 6.73
CA TRP A 36 6.51 -17.22 6.14
C TRP A 36 7.21 -16.25 7.07
N ILE A 37 6.51 -15.77 8.11
CA ILE A 37 7.01 -14.87 9.14
C ILE A 37 6.59 -15.46 10.50
N PRO A 38 7.30 -16.48 11.00
CA PRO A 38 6.96 -17.16 12.25
C PRO A 38 6.90 -16.23 13.46
N GLU A 39 7.70 -15.16 13.46
CA GLU A 39 7.76 -14.14 14.51
C GLU A 39 6.59 -13.15 14.48
N TYR A 40 5.69 -13.22 13.49
CA TYR A 40 4.58 -12.27 13.36
C TYR A 40 3.68 -12.22 14.60
N GLY A 41 3.52 -11.02 15.17
CA GLY A 41 2.76 -10.77 16.40
C GLY A 41 3.52 -11.03 17.70
N THR A 42 4.81 -11.35 17.62
CA THR A 42 5.72 -11.48 18.78
C THR A 42 6.53 -10.20 19.00
N PRO A 43 7.22 -10.05 20.14
CA PRO A 43 8.14 -8.92 20.37
C PRO A 43 9.30 -8.82 19.38
N ASP A 44 9.66 -9.93 18.73
CA ASP A 44 10.73 -9.96 17.72
C ASP A 44 10.27 -9.39 16.37
N TYR A 45 8.95 -9.22 16.18
CA TYR A 45 8.42 -8.61 14.97
C TYR A 45 8.67 -7.09 14.99
N PRO A 46 9.27 -6.51 13.94
CA PRO A 46 9.61 -5.11 13.92
C PRO A 46 8.37 -4.22 13.92
N ALA A 47 8.51 -3.03 14.52
CA ALA A 47 7.51 -1.99 14.38
C ALA A 47 7.39 -1.55 12.90
N PRO A 48 6.21 -1.06 12.47
CA PRO A 48 6.04 -0.52 11.12
C PRO A 48 7.08 0.57 10.82
N ILE A 49 7.74 0.46 9.67
CA ILE A 49 8.79 1.39 9.23
C ILE A 49 8.21 2.77 8.90
N VAL A 50 6.93 2.82 8.51
CA VAL A 50 6.22 4.03 8.11
C VAL A 50 4.79 4.05 8.66
N ASP A 51 4.25 5.24 8.87
CA ASP A 51 2.82 5.41 9.16
C ASP A 51 1.99 5.27 7.88
N LEU A 52 0.98 4.41 7.91
CA LEU A 52 0.16 4.08 6.74
C LEU A 52 -0.74 5.25 6.30
N LYS A 53 -1.15 6.11 7.24
CA LYS A 53 -2.03 7.25 6.92
C LYS A 53 -1.23 8.36 6.26
N SER A 54 -0.08 8.72 6.83
CA SER A 54 0.83 9.74 6.30
C SER A 54 1.31 9.37 4.91
N THR A 55 1.86 8.16 4.75
CA THR A 55 2.41 7.72 3.46
C THR A 55 1.37 7.59 2.36
N ARG A 56 0.12 7.25 2.72
CA ARG A 56 -1.00 7.30 1.77
C ARG A 56 -1.25 8.73 1.29
N GLN A 57 -1.24 9.71 2.19
CA GLN A 57 -1.45 11.11 1.83
C GLN A 57 -0.33 11.61 0.94
N ASP A 58 0.93 11.36 1.31
CA ASP A 58 2.10 11.76 0.54
C ASP A 58 2.06 11.21 -0.89
N ALA A 59 1.61 9.96 -1.07
CA ALA A 59 1.46 9.34 -2.38
C ALA A 59 0.36 9.99 -3.23
N LEU A 60 -0.76 10.40 -2.62
CA LEU A 60 -1.84 11.10 -3.32
C LEU A 60 -1.40 12.52 -3.73
N ASP A 61 -0.70 13.22 -2.84
CA ASP A 61 -0.21 14.58 -3.07
C ASP A 61 0.84 14.61 -4.19
N ALA A 62 1.77 13.64 -4.18
CA ALA A 62 2.74 13.49 -5.25
C ALA A 62 2.08 13.29 -6.62
N TYR A 63 1.00 12.51 -6.69
CA TYR A 63 0.27 12.31 -7.93
C TYR A 63 -0.52 13.56 -8.35
N ALA A 64 -1.11 14.28 -7.39
CA ALA A 64 -1.80 15.54 -7.66
C ALA A 64 -0.85 16.58 -8.28
N ALA A 65 0.36 16.72 -7.74
CA ALA A 65 1.38 17.63 -8.28
C ALA A 65 1.77 17.30 -9.73
N ILE A 66 1.91 16.00 -10.06
CA ILE A 66 2.20 15.57 -11.43
C ILE A 66 1.05 15.97 -12.37
N LYS A 67 -0.20 15.74 -11.95
CA LYS A 67 -1.38 16.09 -12.74
C LYS A 67 -1.47 17.60 -13.01
N GLU A 68 -1.28 18.43 -11.98
CA GLU A 68 -1.31 19.89 -12.11
C GLU A 68 -0.22 20.40 -13.07
N SER A 69 0.99 19.82 -13.01
CA SER A 69 2.08 20.21 -13.92
C SER A 69 1.80 19.89 -15.39
N HIS A 70 0.97 18.89 -15.66
CA HIS A 70 0.57 18.49 -17.01
C HIS A 70 -0.56 19.38 -17.56
N GLU A 71 -1.45 19.88 -16.70
CA GLU A 71 -2.57 20.75 -17.10
C GLU A 71 -2.14 22.20 -17.38
N GLN A 72 -1.00 22.63 -16.84
CA GLN A 72 -0.43 23.97 -17.03
C GLN A 72 0.46 24.11 -18.28
N ARG A 73 0.60 23.02 -19.05
CA ARG A 73 1.44 22.91 -20.24
C ARG A 73 0.61 22.95 -21.51
#